data_AF-K1T1W5-F1
#
_entry.id   AF-K1T1W5-F1
#
_cell.length_a   1.000
_cell.length_b   1.000
_cell.length_c   1.000
_cell.angle_alpha   90.00
_cell.angle_beta   90.00
_cell.angle_gamma   90.00
#
_symmetry.space_group_name_H-M   'P 1'
#
loop_
_entity.id
_entity.type
_entity.pdbx_description
1 polymer ?
#
loop_
_entity_poly.entity_id
_entity_poly.type
_entity_poly.pdbx_seq_one_letter_code
_entity_poly.pdbx_strand_id
1 'polypeptide(L)'
;MAKAFLSVGSFATQDVITNILSRVSVTDGISVEEIQNQVEVALMAERYYTVAKAYMLYRQRHTEDREVRDKLQFLMEYCDASNAATGSKFDANANVENKNMATLIGELPKSNFIRLNRRMLTDRLKEIYGKELADKYIEMLNDHFIYKNDETSLANYCASITMYPWLIGGTISIGGNSKAPTNLKSFCGGFVNMVFIVSSMLSGACATPEFLMYMNYFIGQEYGTDYFKRA
;
A
#
# COMPACT_ATOMS: atom_id res chain seq x y z
N MET A 1 23.00 -7.94 23.20
CA MET A 1 22.93 -8.65 24.48
C MET A 1 23.34 -7.78 25.66
N ALA A 2 24.58 -7.26 25.72
CA ALA A 2 25.04 -6.40 26.83
C ALA A 2 24.13 -5.20 27.14
N LYS A 3 23.65 -4.48 26.11
CA LYS A 3 22.66 -3.39 26.26
C LYS A 3 21.35 -3.84 26.93
N ALA A 4 20.91 -5.07 26.70
CA ALA A 4 19.68 -5.61 27.30
C ALA A 4 19.86 -5.90 28.80
N PHE A 5 21.01 -6.46 29.20
CA PHE A 5 21.35 -6.64 30.62
C PHE A 5 21.38 -5.30 31.36
N LEU A 6 22.07 -4.31 30.79
CA LEU A 6 22.14 -2.97 31.37
C LEU A 6 20.76 -2.31 31.49
N SER A 7 19.88 -2.51 30.52
CA SER A 7 18.54 -1.91 30.53
C SER A 7 17.61 -2.43 31.64
N VAL A 8 17.91 -3.60 32.22
CA VAL A 8 17.17 -4.16 33.36
C VAL A 8 17.92 -3.99 34.69
N GLY A 9 18.98 -3.17 34.72
CA GLY A 9 19.81 -2.95 35.91
C GLY A 9 20.68 -4.15 36.28
N SER A 10 20.92 -5.07 35.35
CA SER A 10 21.77 -6.25 35.54
C SER A 10 23.08 -6.12 34.75
N PHE A 11 24.11 -6.83 35.19
CA PHE A 11 25.40 -6.89 34.48
C PHE A 11 25.66 -8.33 34.07
N ALA A 12 25.99 -8.53 32.79
CA ALA A 12 26.49 -9.82 32.33
C ALA A 12 28.02 -9.81 32.44
N THR A 13 28.56 -10.74 33.23
CA THR A 13 30.00 -11.00 33.23
C THR A 13 30.43 -11.62 31.89
N GLN A 14 31.72 -11.59 31.59
CA GLN A 14 32.29 -12.20 30.39
C GLN A 14 31.88 -13.68 30.27
N ASP A 15 31.83 -14.41 31.40
CA ASP A 15 31.46 -15.82 31.47
C ASP A 15 29.99 -16.05 31.12
N VAL A 16 29.09 -15.18 31.62
CA VAL A 16 27.65 -15.25 31.30
C VAL A 16 27.43 -15.02 29.80
N ILE A 17 28.11 -14.04 29.22
CA ILE A 17 28.01 -13.77 27.77
C ILE A 17 28.55 -14.97 26.98
N THR A 18 29.68 -15.53 27.38
CA THR A 18 30.30 -16.68 26.71
C THR A 18 29.40 -17.92 26.78
N ASN A 19 28.77 -18.18 27.93
CA ASN A 19 27.84 -19.29 28.11
C ASN A 19 26.61 -19.13 27.19
N ILE A 20 26.02 -17.93 27.10
CA ILE A 20 24.89 -17.68 26.19
C ILE A 20 25.33 -17.83 24.72
N LEU A 21 26.50 -17.29 24.35
CA LEU A 21 27.04 -17.39 22.99
C LEU A 21 27.39 -18.83 22.59
N SER A 22 27.75 -19.70 23.54
CA SER A 22 28.01 -21.12 23.26
C SER A 22 26.80 -21.86 22.70
N ARG A 23 25.59 -21.30 22.88
CA ARG A 23 24.33 -21.84 22.36
C ARG A 23 23.92 -21.25 21.01
N VAL A 24 24.69 -20.30 20.49
CA VAL A 24 24.43 -19.66 19.20
C VAL A 24 25.31 -20.33 18.15
N SER A 25 24.68 -20.89 17.12
CA SER A 25 25.34 -21.48 15.97
C SER A 25 25.23 -20.54 14.78
N VAL A 26 26.38 -20.13 14.24
CA VAL A 26 26.47 -19.29 13.04
C VAL A 26 27.00 -20.17 11.91
N THR A 27 26.18 -20.36 10.88
CA THR A 27 26.53 -21.07 9.65
C THR A 27 26.46 -20.14 8.46
N ASP A 28 27.17 -20.45 7.37
CA ASP A 28 27.07 -19.66 6.15
C ASP A 28 25.63 -19.61 5.63
N GLY A 29 25.16 -18.41 5.30
CA GLY A 29 23.79 -18.14 4.87
C GLY A 29 22.77 -17.91 5.99
N ILE A 30 23.17 -17.95 7.27
CA ILE A 30 22.25 -17.66 8.37
C ILE A 30 21.82 -16.18 8.35
N SER A 31 20.52 -15.92 8.55
CA SER A 31 20.00 -14.56 8.62
C SER A 31 20.32 -13.92 9.98
N VAL A 32 20.41 -12.59 10.00
CA VAL A 32 20.57 -11.83 11.25
C VAL A 32 19.40 -12.09 12.21
N GLU A 33 18.19 -12.26 11.68
CA GLU A 33 17.01 -12.57 12.52
C GLU A 33 17.10 -13.95 13.16
N GLU A 34 17.64 -14.94 12.45
CA GLU A 34 17.82 -16.28 13.00
C GLU A 34 18.86 -16.28 14.13
N ILE A 35 19.97 -15.56 13.97
CA ILE A 35 20.93 -15.34 15.06
C ILE A 35 20.25 -14.67 16.26
N GLN A 36 19.42 -13.66 16.03
CA GLN A 36 18.70 -12.95 17.10
C GLN A 36 17.70 -13.87 17.82
N ASN A 37 17.00 -14.73 17.09
CA ASN A 37 16.10 -15.74 17.66
C ASN A 37 16.86 -16.74 18.53
N GLN A 38 18.01 -17.22 18.09
CA GLN A 38 18.86 -18.11 18.89
C GLN A 38 19.32 -17.43 20.19
N VAL A 39 19.67 -16.15 20.14
CA VAL A 39 20.01 -15.37 21.34
C VAL A 39 18.84 -15.27 22.32
N GLU A 40 17.61 -15.08 21.83
CA GLU A 40 16.40 -15.06 22.66
C GLU A 40 16.17 -16.40 23.37
N VAL A 41 16.25 -17.49 22.61
CA VAL A 41 16.10 -18.86 23.14
C VAL A 41 17.19 -19.16 24.17
N ALA A 42 18.44 -18.78 23.89
CA ALA A 42 19.56 -18.98 24.81
C ALA A 42 19.37 -18.19 26.12
N LEU A 43 18.92 -16.94 26.06
CA LEU A 43 18.61 -16.12 27.25
C LEU A 43 17.48 -16.74 28.09
N MET A 44 16.43 -17.24 27.45
CA MET A 44 15.32 -17.91 28.16
C MET A 44 15.75 -19.25 28.78
N ALA A 45 16.56 -20.04 28.07
CA ALA A 45 17.06 -21.32 28.56
C ALA A 45 18.00 -21.17 29.76
N GLU A 46 18.74 -20.06 29.84
CA GLU A 46 19.52 -19.67 31.04
C GLU A 46 18.68 -18.94 32.11
N ARG A 47 17.34 -18.91 31.97
CA ARG A 47 16.37 -18.29 32.88
C ARG A 47 16.48 -16.76 33.03
N TYR A 48 17.14 -16.08 32.09
CA TYR A 48 17.20 -14.61 32.03
C TYR A 48 15.98 -14.01 31.34
N TYR A 49 14.77 -14.33 31.81
CA TYR A 49 13.51 -13.94 31.16
C TYR A 49 13.32 -12.42 31.02
N THR A 50 13.70 -11.65 32.05
CA THR A 50 13.60 -10.18 32.03
C THR A 50 14.54 -9.57 31.00
N VAL A 51 15.75 -10.11 30.87
CA VAL A 51 16.74 -9.70 29.86
C VAL A 51 16.30 -10.12 28.47
N ALA A 52 15.75 -11.32 28.30
CA ALA A 52 15.19 -11.79 27.03
C ALA A 52 14.09 -10.84 26.55
N LYS A 53 13.14 -10.47 27.43
CA LYS A 53 12.10 -9.48 27.11
C LYS A 53 12.69 -8.13 26.72
N ALA A 54 13.69 -7.63 27.47
CA ALA A 54 14.34 -6.36 27.16
C ALA A 54 15.10 -6.40 25.82
N TYR A 55 15.71 -7.55 25.49
CA TYR A 55 16.36 -7.79 24.21
C TYR A 55 15.36 -7.81 23.05
N MET A 56 14.22 -8.48 23.19
CA MET A 56 13.13 -8.48 22.20
C MET A 56 12.62 -7.06 21.93
N LEU A 57 12.37 -6.27 22.98
CA LEU A 57 11.94 -4.87 22.86
C LEU A 57 13.01 -3.95 22.25
N TYR A 58 14.29 -4.24 22.49
CA TYR A 58 15.40 -3.54 21.86
C TYR A 58 15.48 -3.84 20.35
N ARG A 59 15.32 -5.11 19.94
CA ARG A 59 15.24 -5.51 18.53
C ARG A 59 14.07 -4.84 17.83
N GLN A 60 12.90 -4.86 18.46
CA GLN A 60 11.71 -4.23 17.91
C GLN A 60 11.92 -2.73 17.66
N ARG A 61 12.41 -1.99 18.67
CA ARG A 61 12.72 -0.55 18.51
C ARG A 61 13.74 -0.29 17.41
N HIS A 62 14.78 -1.11 17.30
CA HIS A 62 15.76 -0.95 16.21
C HIS A 62 15.18 -1.23 14.82
N THR A 63 14.18 -2.10 14.74
CA THR A 63 13.45 -2.37 13.50
C THR A 63 12.59 -1.17 13.14
N GLU A 64 11.86 -0.62 14.10
CA GLU A 64 11.07 0.61 13.94
C GLU A 64 11.96 1.80 13.54
N ASP A 65 13.11 2.00 14.18
CA ASP A 65 14.07 3.05 13.83
C ASP A 65 14.59 2.91 12.39
N ARG A 66 14.82 1.66 11.95
CA ARG A 66 15.24 1.37 10.56
C ARG A 66 14.11 1.71 9.59
N GLU A 67 12.87 1.30 9.87
CA GLU A 67 11.74 1.64 9.02
C GLU A 67 11.55 3.17 8.90
N VAL A 68 11.72 3.90 10.00
CA VAL A 68 11.65 5.37 10.00
C VAL A 68 12.77 5.95 9.14
N ARG A 69 14.01 5.48 9.31
CA ARG A 69 15.15 5.91 8.51
C ARG A 69 14.96 5.62 7.02
N ASP A 70 14.46 4.44 6.67
CA ASP A 70 14.27 4.04 5.28
C ASP A 70 13.17 4.90 4.62
N LYS A 71 12.12 5.27 5.36
CA LYS A 71 11.12 6.27 4.92
C LYS A 71 11.73 7.66 4.75
N LEU A 72 12.57 8.11 5.68
CA LEU A 72 13.28 9.40 5.56
C LEU A 72 14.20 9.41 4.33
N GLN A 73 14.92 8.33 4.09
CA GLN A 73 15.77 8.15 2.91
C GLN A 73 14.94 8.23 1.62
N PHE A 74 13.79 7.55 1.57
CA PHE A 74 12.87 7.64 0.44
C PHE A 74 12.37 9.08 0.20
N LEU A 75 12.04 9.82 1.27
CA LEU A 75 11.65 11.24 1.16
C LEU A 75 12.78 12.09 0.57
N MET A 76 14.03 11.87 1.00
CA MET A 76 15.20 12.57 0.46
C MET A 76 15.41 12.24 -1.02
N GLU A 77 15.36 10.95 -1.38
CA GLU A 77 15.49 10.49 -2.77
C GLU A 77 14.41 11.10 -3.68
N TYR A 78 13.15 11.17 -3.21
CA TYR A 78 12.08 11.82 -3.97
C TYR A 78 12.31 13.33 -4.14
N CYS A 79 12.80 14.01 -3.10
CA CYS A 79 13.18 15.42 -3.18
C CYS A 79 14.31 15.67 -4.18
N ASP A 80 15.26 14.74 -4.31
CA ASP A 80 16.41 14.86 -5.22
C ASP A 80 16.11 14.38 -6.65
N ALA A 81 15.07 13.58 -6.86
CA ALA A 81 14.69 13.05 -8.19
C ALA A 81 14.38 14.16 -9.20
N SER A 82 14.61 13.94 -10.49
CA SER A 82 14.36 14.98 -11.51
C SER A 82 12.87 15.17 -11.82
N ASN A 83 12.08 14.09 -11.76
CA ASN A 83 10.64 14.10 -11.99
C ASN A 83 9.92 13.04 -11.13
N ALA A 84 8.59 13.07 -11.06
CA ALA A 84 7.85 12.19 -10.16
C ALA A 84 7.91 10.71 -10.58
N ALA A 85 8.02 10.43 -11.88
CA ALA A 85 8.21 9.06 -12.37
C ALA A 85 9.54 8.46 -11.89
N THR A 86 10.63 9.23 -11.88
CA THR A 86 11.93 8.79 -11.33
C THR A 86 11.95 8.71 -9.80
N GLY A 87 11.13 9.52 -9.12
CA GLY A 87 10.97 9.47 -7.66
C GLY A 87 9.99 8.39 -7.19
N SER A 88 9.13 7.88 -8.06
CA SER A 88 8.16 6.83 -7.76
C SER A 88 8.81 5.45 -7.88
N LYS A 89 9.43 5.02 -6.78
CA LYS A 89 10.13 3.73 -6.71
C LYS A 89 9.22 2.51 -6.97
N PHE A 90 7.93 2.64 -6.65
CA PHE A 90 6.98 1.52 -6.63
C PHE A 90 5.90 1.61 -7.71
N ASP A 91 5.81 2.72 -8.44
CA ASP A 91 4.77 2.92 -9.45
C ASP A 91 5.32 3.59 -10.71
N ALA A 92 5.71 2.73 -11.65
CA ALA A 92 6.17 3.16 -12.98
C ALA A 92 5.09 3.90 -13.79
N ASN A 93 3.81 3.83 -13.39
CA ASN A 93 2.68 4.51 -14.03
C ASN A 93 2.37 5.87 -13.40
N ALA A 94 3.23 6.39 -12.52
CA ALA A 94 3.14 7.76 -12.04
C ALA A 94 3.38 8.75 -13.20
N ASN A 95 2.35 8.98 -14.01
CA ASN A 95 2.32 9.88 -15.18
C ASN A 95 2.33 11.36 -14.77
N VAL A 96 3.13 11.73 -13.78
CA VAL A 96 3.23 13.08 -13.25
C VAL A 96 4.60 13.64 -13.62
N GLU A 97 4.64 14.56 -14.59
CA GLU A 97 5.88 15.22 -14.99
C GLU A 97 6.46 16.09 -13.86
N ASN A 98 5.59 16.73 -13.07
CA ASN A 98 5.98 17.67 -12.01
C ASN A 98 5.82 17.06 -10.61
N LYS A 99 6.93 16.95 -9.88
CA LYS A 99 6.91 16.50 -8.48
C LYS A 99 6.03 17.41 -7.62
N ASN A 100 5.14 16.82 -6.85
CA ASN A 100 4.35 17.53 -5.86
C ASN A 100 4.19 16.67 -4.59
N MET A 101 3.68 17.32 -3.53
CA MET A 101 3.51 16.69 -2.22
C MET A 101 2.38 15.65 -2.21
N ALA A 102 1.35 15.80 -3.04
CA ALA A 102 0.26 14.83 -3.12
C ALA A 102 0.75 13.48 -3.68
N THR A 103 1.58 13.51 -4.72
CA THR A 103 2.23 12.31 -5.26
C THR A 103 3.10 11.64 -4.19
N LEU A 104 3.94 12.41 -3.48
CA LEU A 104 4.79 11.87 -2.41
C LEU A 104 3.98 11.17 -1.30
N ILE A 105 2.88 11.79 -0.85
CA ILE A 105 1.99 11.21 0.16
C ILE A 105 1.37 9.90 -0.34
N GLY A 106 1.01 9.83 -1.62
CA GLY A 106 0.49 8.62 -2.24
C GLY A 106 1.54 7.51 -2.45
N GLU A 107 2.81 7.87 -2.66
CA GLU A 107 3.92 6.93 -2.86
C GLU A 107 4.43 6.30 -1.56
N LEU A 108 4.53 7.10 -0.49
CA LEU A 108 5.11 6.68 0.79
C LEU A 108 4.53 5.35 1.36
N PRO A 109 3.22 5.07 1.31
CA PRO A 109 2.66 3.82 1.82
C PRO A 109 2.71 2.63 0.84
N LYS A 110 3.13 2.79 -0.43
CA LYS A 110 2.97 1.75 -1.45
C LYS A 110 3.71 0.45 -1.15
N SER A 111 4.89 0.51 -0.54
CA SER A 111 5.63 -0.68 -0.10
C SER A 111 4.84 -1.53 0.91
N ASN A 112 4.13 -0.87 1.82
CA ASN A 112 3.26 -1.53 2.78
C ASN A 112 2.02 -2.12 2.11
N PHE A 113 1.43 -1.41 1.13
CA PHE A 113 0.31 -1.94 0.34
C PHE A 113 0.70 -3.18 -0.46
N ILE A 114 1.89 -3.20 -1.06
CA ILE A 114 2.43 -4.40 -1.73
C ILE A 114 2.51 -5.57 -0.74
N ARG A 115 3.10 -5.35 0.44
CA ARG A 115 3.23 -6.39 1.47
C ARG A 115 1.86 -6.92 1.92
N LEU A 116 0.89 -6.03 2.12
CA LEU A 116 -0.48 -6.39 2.50
C LEU A 116 -1.19 -7.17 1.39
N ASN A 117 -1.13 -6.70 0.14
CA ASN A 117 -1.70 -7.38 -1.03
C ASN A 117 -1.20 -8.81 -1.18
N ARG A 118 0.13 -8.98 -1.16
CA ARG A 118 0.77 -10.30 -1.25
C ARG A 118 0.33 -11.21 -0.12
N ARG A 119 0.25 -10.68 1.10
CA ARG A 119 -0.19 -11.46 2.27
C ARG A 119 -1.64 -11.92 2.15
N MET A 120 -2.55 -11.01 1.78
CA MET A 120 -3.98 -11.35 1.59
C MET A 120 -4.17 -12.43 0.53
N LEU A 121 -3.47 -12.32 -0.61
CA LEU A 121 -3.54 -13.31 -1.69
C LEU A 121 -2.95 -14.66 -1.29
N THR A 122 -1.78 -14.67 -0.64
CA THR A 122 -1.14 -15.92 -0.21
C THR A 122 -1.95 -16.63 0.86
N ASP A 123 -2.55 -15.91 1.82
CA ASP A 123 -3.43 -16.50 2.81
C ASP A 123 -4.65 -17.15 2.13
N ARG A 124 -5.26 -16.49 1.13
CA ARG A 124 -6.35 -17.07 0.34
C ARG A 124 -5.93 -18.27 -0.51
N LEU A 125 -4.79 -18.19 -1.19
CA LEU A 125 -4.26 -19.32 -1.97
C LEU A 125 -3.97 -20.51 -1.06
N LYS A 126 -3.46 -20.26 0.15
CA LYS A 126 -3.20 -21.32 1.13
C LYS A 126 -4.47 -21.99 1.60
N GLU A 127 -5.54 -21.23 1.83
CA GLU A 127 -6.87 -21.77 2.20
C GLU A 127 -7.45 -22.68 1.10
N ILE A 128 -7.35 -22.27 -0.16
CA ILE A 128 -8.03 -22.94 -1.28
C ILE A 128 -7.19 -24.08 -1.86
N TYR A 129 -5.87 -23.88 -1.95
CA TYR A 129 -4.95 -24.75 -2.71
C TYR A 129 -3.76 -25.28 -1.88
N GLY A 130 -3.67 -24.92 -0.60
CA GLY A 130 -2.60 -25.36 0.28
C GLY A 130 -1.33 -24.50 0.23
N LYS A 131 -0.43 -24.76 1.17
CA LYS A 131 0.77 -23.93 1.42
C LYS A 131 1.74 -23.93 0.22
N GLU A 132 1.93 -25.08 -0.43
CA GLU A 132 2.89 -25.22 -1.52
C GLU A 132 2.59 -24.25 -2.68
N LEU A 133 1.31 -24.10 -3.07
CA LEU A 133 0.94 -23.19 -4.15
C LEU A 133 1.05 -21.71 -3.72
N ALA A 134 0.73 -21.40 -2.47
CA ALA A 134 0.90 -20.05 -1.93
C ALA A 134 2.38 -19.62 -1.90
N ASP A 135 3.27 -20.52 -1.49
CA ASP A 135 4.72 -20.26 -1.47
C ASP A 135 5.26 -20.10 -2.91
N LYS A 136 4.84 -20.99 -3.84
CA LYS A 136 5.20 -20.92 -5.27
C LYS A 136 4.73 -19.64 -5.95
N TYR A 137 3.57 -19.11 -5.57
CA TYR A 137 3.08 -17.82 -6.09
C TYR A 137 4.03 -16.66 -5.73
N ILE A 138 4.55 -16.64 -4.50
CA ILE A 138 5.52 -15.62 -4.06
C ILE A 138 6.86 -15.80 -4.75
N GLU A 139 7.33 -17.04 -4.89
CA GLU A 139 8.54 -17.37 -5.65
C GLU A 139 8.43 -16.84 -7.08
N MET A 140 7.33 -17.15 -7.79
CA MET A 140 7.09 -16.67 -9.16
C MET A 140 7.04 -15.14 -9.28
N LEU A 141 6.52 -14.44 -8.27
CA LEU A 141 6.54 -12.97 -8.25
C LEU A 141 7.95 -12.42 -8.04
N ASN A 142 8.73 -13.02 -7.15
CA ASN A 142 10.09 -12.58 -6.83
C ASN A 142 11.08 -12.90 -7.96
N ASP A 143 10.89 -14.02 -8.64
CA ASP A 143 11.69 -14.44 -9.80
C ASP A 143 11.23 -13.78 -11.11
N HIS A 144 10.24 -12.87 -11.02
CA HIS A 144 9.65 -12.17 -12.17
C HIS A 144 9.09 -13.10 -13.25
N PHE A 145 8.68 -14.31 -12.88
CA PHE A 145 7.97 -15.23 -13.78
C PHE A 145 6.53 -14.76 -14.02
N ILE A 146 5.90 -14.15 -13.02
CA ILE A 146 4.61 -13.48 -13.14
C ILE A 146 4.70 -12.02 -12.69
N TYR A 147 3.81 -11.19 -13.23
CA TYR A 147 3.67 -9.79 -12.85
C TYR A 147 2.24 -9.52 -12.35
N LYS A 148 2.12 -9.06 -11.10
CA LYS A 148 0.83 -8.61 -10.55
C LYS A 148 0.67 -7.12 -10.82
N ASN A 149 -0.26 -6.78 -11.71
CA ASN A 149 -0.63 -5.39 -11.96
C ASN A 149 -1.20 -4.73 -10.70
N ASP A 150 -0.92 -3.43 -10.55
CA ASP A 150 -1.48 -2.54 -9.52
C ASP A 150 -1.32 -3.08 -8.10
N GLU A 151 -0.19 -3.74 -7.81
CA GLU A 151 0.09 -4.33 -6.50
C GLU A 151 0.22 -3.28 -5.38
N THR A 152 0.37 -2.03 -5.75
CA THR A 152 0.40 -0.87 -4.86
C THR A 152 -0.99 -0.41 -4.41
N SER A 153 -2.07 -0.97 -4.96
CA SER A 153 -3.45 -0.60 -4.65
C SER A 153 -4.24 -1.78 -4.07
N LEU A 154 -5.09 -1.51 -3.08
CA LEU A 154 -6.05 -2.48 -2.52
C LEU A 154 -7.43 -2.41 -3.19
N ALA A 155 -7.59 -1.49 -4.14
CA ALA A 155 -8.83 -1.27 -4.86
C ALA A 155 -9.05 -2.31 -5.97
N ASN A 156 -10.27 -2.35 -6.50
CA ASN A 156 -10.54 -3.08 -7.73
C ASN A 156 -9.83 -2.41 -8.92
N TYR A 157 -9.57 -3.14 -10.00
CA TYR A 157 -8.84 -2.59 -11.14
C TYR A 157 -9.63 -1.51 -11.88
N CYS A 158 -10.53 -1.86 -12.79
CA CYS A 158 -11.26 -0.89 -13.61
C CYS A 158 -12.74 -1.23 -13.70
N ALA A 159 -13.55 -0.23 -14.05
CA ALA A 159 -14.96 -0.43 -14.30
C ALA A 159 -15.47 0.48 -15.43
N SER A 160 -16.39 -0.06 -16.22
CA SER A 160 -17.30 0.75 -17.03
C SER A 160 -18.60 0.88 -16.27
N ILE A 161 -18.96 2.10 -15.87
CA ILE A 161 -20.12 2.35 -15.02
C ILE A 161 -21.28 2.90 -15.83
N THR A 162 -22.50 2.56 -15.42
CA THR A 162 -23.69 3.27 -15.87
C THR A 162 -23.87 4.54 -15.05
N MET A 163 -24.25 5.64 -15.73
CA MET A 163 -24.53 6.91 -15.07
C MET A 163 -25.95 6.99 -14.49
N TYR A 164 -26.80 6.02 -14.80
CA TYR A 164 -28.22 6.03 -14.49
C TYR A 164 -28.54 6.19 -12.98
N PRO A 165 -27.91 5.44 -12.05
CA PRO A 165 -28.16 5.62 -10.62
C PRO A 165 -27.82 7.02 -10.13
N TRP A 166 -26.75 7.63 -10.66
CA TRP A 166 -26.33 8.98 -10.32
C TRP A 166 -27.30 10.04 -10.88
N LEU A 167 -27.80 9.84 -12.09
CA LEU A 167 -28.76 10.75 -12.72
C LEU A 167 -30.09 10.84 -11.95
N ILE A 168 -30.49 9.78 -11.26
CA ILE A 168 -31.74 9.73 -10.49
C ILE A 168 -31.51 10.07 -9.02
N GLY A 169 -30.47 9.49 -8.41
CA GLY A 169 -30.24 9.56 -6.97
C GLY A 169 -29.17 10.57 -6.53
N GLY A 170 -28.48 11.23 -7.47
CA GLY A 170 -27.28 11.99 -7.17
C GLY A 170 -26.15 11.10 -6.67
N THR A 171 -25.28 11.62 -5.80
CA THR A 171 -24.10 10.87 -5.31
C THR A 171 -24.34 10.10 -4.01
N ILE A 172 -25.57 10.05 -3.51
CA ILE A 172 -25.91 9.42 -2.21
C ILE A 172 -25.50 7.95 -2.16
N SER A 173 -25.78 7.19 -3.22
CA SER A 173 -25.45 5.75 -3.30
C SER A 173 -23.95 5.46 -3.35
N ILE A 174 -23.13 6.46 -3.64
CA ILE A 174 -21.67 6.38 -3.72
C ILE A 174 -21.00 7.22 -2.62
N GLY A 175 -21.71 7.55 -1.54
CA GLY A 175 -21.16 8.21 -0.35
C GLY A 175 -20.99 9.73 -0.47
N GLY A 176 -21.53 10.35 -1.51
CA GLY A 176 -21.57 11.81 -1.65
C GLY A 176 -22.90 12.43 -1.19
N ASN A 177 -22.97 13.76 -1.21
CA ASN A 177 -24.12 14.52 -0.72
C ASN A 177 -24.83 15.33 -1.82
N SER A 178 -24.43 15.17 -3.08
CA SER A 178 -25.01 15.91 -4.20
C SER A 178 -26.31 15.25 -4.64
N LYS A 179 -27.35 16.06 -4.91
CA LYS A 179 -28.60 15.61 -5.52
C LYS A 179 -28.41 15.35 -7.02
N ALA A 180 -29.42 14.73 -7.64
CA ALA A 180 -29.50 14.56 -9.09
C ALA A 180 -29.33 15.89 -9.84
N PRO A 181 -28.62 15.90 -10.98
CA PRO A 181 -28.48 17.08 -11.82
C PRO A 181 -29.82 17.50 -12.44
N THR A 182 -30.08 18.80 -12.53
CA THR A 182 -31.35 19.35 -13.03
C THR A 182 -31.19 20.24 -14.26
N ASN A 183 -29.96 20.62 -14.61
CA ASN A 183 -29.62 21.46 -15.76
C ASN A 183 -28.21 21.12 -16.26
N LEU A 184 -27.80 21.66 -17.41
CA LEU A 184 -26.51 21.32 -18.02
C LEU A 184 -25.32 21.63 -17.11
N LYS A 185 -25.34 22.79 -16.43
CA LYS A 185 -24.29 23.18 -15.49
C LYS A 185 -24.12 22.18 -14.35
N SER A 186 -25.21 21.76 -13.73
CA SER A 186 -25.20 20.78 -12.64
C SER A 186 -24.85 19.37 -13.12
N PHE A 187 -25.23 18.99 -14.34
CA PHE A 187 -24.80 17.75 -14.97
C PHE A 187 -23.28 17.72 -15.16
N CYS A 188 -22.69 18.73 -15.79
CA CYS A 188 -21.26 18.78 -16.04
C CYS A 188 -20.44 18.78 -14.74
N GLY A 189 -20.81 19.63 -13.77
CA GLY A 189 -20.12 19.69 -12.48
C GLY A 189 -20.32 18.42 -11.64
N GLY A 190 -21.53 17.88 -11.61
CA GLY A 190 -21.85 16.65 -10.88
C GLY A 190 -21.19 15.42 -11.50
N PHE A 191 -21.03 15.37 -12.82
CA PHE A 191 -20.33 14.30 -13.52
C PHE A 191 -18.86 14.23 -13.08
N VAL A 192 -18.16 15.36 -13.06
CA VAL A 192 -16.76 15.43 -12.60
C VAL A 192 -16.65 14.91 -11.16
N ASN A 193 -17.55 15.33 -10.28
CA ASN A 193 -17.56 14.87 -8.89
C ASN A 193 -17.82 13.36 -8.78
N MET A 194 -18.80 12.86 -9.53
CA MET A 194 -19.14 11.43 -9.57
C MET A 194 -17.95 10.59 -10.06
N VAL A 195 -17.33 10.98 -11.17
CA VAL A 195 -16.15 10.28 -11.72
C VAL A 195 -15.00 10.30 -10.72
N PHE A 196 -14.75 11.43 -10.05
CA PHE A 196 -13.70 11.52 -9.03
C PHE A 196 -13.94 10.56 -7.87
N ILE A 197 -15.16 10.52 -7.32
CA ILE A 197 -15.56 9.61 -6.25
C ILE A 197 -15.32 8.16 -6.66
N VAL A 198 -15.85 7.72 -7.81
CA VAL A 198 -15.72 6.34 -8.25
C VAL A 198 -14.28 5.97 -8.60
N SER A 199 -13.55 6.85 -9.29
CA SER A 199 -12.15 6.61 -9.66
C SER A 199 -11.24 6.46 -8.44
N SER A 200 -11.54 7.13 -7.32
CA SER A 200 -10.77 6.98 -6.08
C SER A 200 -10.89 5.58 -5.45
N MET A 201 -11.89 4.80 -5.88
CA MET A 201 -12.13 3.41 -5.44
C MET A 201 -11.62 2.37 -6.45
N LEU A 202 -10.90 2.79 -7.48
CA LEU A 202 -10.37 1.95 -8.56
C LEU A 202 -8.86 2.20 -8.73
N SER A 203 -8.13 1.19 -9.22
CA SER A 203 -6.70 1.32 -9.54
C SER A 203 -6.47 1.76 -11.00
N GLY A 204 -7.43 1.47 -11.87
CA GLY A 204 -7.38 1.69 -13.31
C GLY A 204 -8.53 2.57 -13.80
N ALA A 205 -8.94 2.36 -15.05
CA ALA A 205 -9.88 3.25 -15.72
C ALA A 205 -11.31 3.20 -15.14
N CYS A 206 -11.94 4.38 -15.07
CA CYS A 206 -13.38 4.55 -14.84
C CYS A 206 -14.02 5.07 -16.14
N ALA A 207 -14.68 4.17 -16.87
CA ALA A 207 -15.29 4.49 -18.16
C ALA A 207 -16.80 4.82 -18.01
N THR A 208 -17.25 5.83 -18.75
CA THR A 208 -18.66 6.28 -18.76
C THR A 208 -19.15 6.34 -20.22
N PRO A 209 -19.52 5.20 -20.83
CA PRO A 209 -19.85 5.13 -22.25
C PRO A 209 -21.10 5.93 -22.64
N GLU A 210 -21.94 6.25 -21.65
CA GLU A 210 -23.23 6.91 -21.85
C GLU A 210 -23.16 8.45 -21.74
N PHE A 211 -21.97 9.03 -21.52
CA PHE A 211 -21.81 10.45 -21.22
C PHE A 211 -22.49 11.37 -22.24
N LEU A 212 -22.22 11.17 -23.54
CA LEU A 212 -22.77 12.02 -24.60
C LEU A 212 -24.28 11.90 -24.73
N MET A 213 -24.83 10.70 -24.50
CA MET A 213 -26.27 10.46 -24.57
C MET A 213 -27.01 11.26 -23.49
N TYR A 214 -26.51 11.22 -22.26
CA TYR A 214 -27.13 11.98 -21.17
C TYR A 214 -26.83 13.48 -21.26
N MET A 215 -25.64 13.88 -21.72
CA MET A 215 -25.32 15.28 -21.96
C MET A 215 -26.28 15.91 -22.99
N ASN A 216 -26.58 15.20 -24.07
CA ASN A 216 -27.53 15.62 -25.10
C ASN A 216 -28.92 15.96 -24.51
N TYR A 217 -29.40 15.17 -23.53
CA TYR A 217 -30.66 15.47 -22.84
C TYR A 217 -30.63 16.85 -22.17
N PHE A 218 -29.57 17.15 -21.40
CA PHE A 218 -29.46 18.43 -20.70
C PHE A 218 -29.22 19.62 -21.63
N ILE A 219 -28.49 19.43 -22.74
CA ILE A 219 -28.37 20.46 -23.79
C ILE A 219 -29.73 20.76 -24.40
N GLY A 220 -30.53 19.73 -24.72
CA GLY A 220 -31.87 19.89 -25.28
C GLY A 220 -32.84 20.61 -24.35
N GLN A 221 -32.71 20.44 -23.02
CA GLN A 221 -33.50 21.18 -22.03
C GLN A 221 -33.16 22.69 -22.01
N GLU A 222 -31.91 23.06 -22.28
CA GLU A 222 -31.43 24.44 -22.15
C GLU A 222 -31.50 25.22 -23.47
N TYR A 223 -31.23 24.57 -24.60
CA TYR A 223 -31.14 25.20 -25.92
C TYR A 223 -32.21 24.72 -26.93
N GLY A 224 -33.09 23.80 -26.52
CA GLY A 224 -34.09 23.18 -27.39
C GLY A 224 -33.57 21.93 -28.10
N THR A 225 -34.47 21.05 -28.54
CA THR A 225 -34.09 19.77 -29.19
C THR A 225 -33.52 19.94 -30.60
N ASP A 226 -33.65 21.13 -31.19
CA ASP A 226 -33.09 21.51 -32.49
C ASP A 226 -31.77 22.29 -32.37
N TYR A 227 -31.12 22.31 -31.20
CA TYR A 227 -29.90 23.08 -30.94
C TYR A 227 -28.80 22.85 -31.99
N PHE A 228 -28.67 21.62 -32.51
CA PHE A 228 -27.67 21.24 -33.51
C PHE A 228 -27.86 21.91 -34.88
N LYS A 229 -29.05 22.50 -35.14
CA LYS A 229 -29.33 23.25 -36.38
C LYS A 229 -28.83 24.70 -36.32
N ARG A 230 -28.45 25.17 -35.14
CA ARG A 230 -28.05 26.56 -34.88
C ARG A 230 -26.62 26.68 -34.35
N ALA A 231 -25.87 25.58 -34.42
CA ALA A 231 -24.47 25.48 -34.01
C ALA A 231 -23.52 26.06 -35.07
#